data_AF-A0AAN8J1I0-F1
#
_entry.id   AF-A0AAN8J1I0-F1
#
_cell.length_a   1.000
_cell.length_b   1.000
_cell.length_c   1.000
_cell.angle_alpha   90.00
_cell.angle_beta   90.00
_cell.angle_gamma   90.00
#
_symmetry.space_group_name_H-M   'P 1'
#
loop_
_entity.id
_entity.type
_entity.pdbx_description
1 polymer ?
#
loop_
_entity_poly.entity_id
_entity_poly.type
_entity_poly.pdbx_seq_one_letter_code
_entity_poly.pdbx_strand_id
1 'polypeptide(L)'
;MYAKTMGCTTGKGRLFLTGGASANPDLQRILCDVFAMDTYILNVPDSAALGGAMLARYAYYAPSSSYSDYYKSTCVAKVAEPNLDNSRIYAQMLEVFASLSRSIPVMD
;
A
#
# COMPACT_ATOMS: atom_id res chain seq x y z
N MET A 1 -14.08 3.25 -1.49
CA MET A 1 -15.13 2.78 -0.58
C MET A 1 -14.53 1.84 0.46
N TYR A 2 -14.07 0.65 0.08
CA TYR A 2 -13.43 -0.33 0.99
C TYR A 2 -12.20 0.18 1.73
N ALA A 3 -11.28 0.89 1.07
CA ALA A 3 -10.12 1.47 1.77
C ALA A 3 -10.51 2.49 2.84
N LYS A 4 -11.48 3.39 2.56
CA LYS A 4 -12.03 4.32 3.56
C LYS A 4 -12.74 3.56 4.69
N THR A 5 -13.48 2.50 4.37
CA THR A 5 -14.10 1.60 5.36
C THR A 5 -13.06 0.90 6.24
N MET A 6 -11.88 0.57 5.69
CA MET A 6 -10.72 0.05 6.45
C MET A 6 -9.95 1.15 7.21
N GLY A 7 -10.46 2.38 7.26
CA GLY A 7 -9.85 3.51 7.96
C GLY A 7 -8.75 4.25 7.18
N CYS A 8 -8.50 3.90 5.91
CA CYS A 8 -7.51 4.59 5.10
C CYS A 8 -8.01 5.97 4.65
N THR A 9 -7.21 7.01 4.88
CA THR A 9 -7.47 8.37 4.39
C THR A 9 -6.61 8.64 3.17
N THR A 10 -7.22 8.78 1.98
CA THR A 10 -6.53 9.15 0.73
C THR A 10 -5.84 10.51 0.86
N GLY A 11 -4.67 10.69 0.23
CA GLY A 11 -3.92 11.96 0.29
C GLY A 11 -2.99 12.13 1.50
N LYS A 12 -2.94 11.17 2.44
CA LYS A 12 -2.08 11.24 3.62
C LYS A 12 -1.31 9.95 3.85
N GLY A 13 0.02 10.06 3.92
CA GLY A 13 0.91 8.94 4.24
C GLY A 13 1.67 8.40 3.03
N ARG A 14 2.07 7.13 3.10
CA ARG A 14 2.81 6.40 2.07
C ARG A 14 2.08 5.12 1.72
N LEU A 15 1.96 4.82 0.43
CA LEU A 15 1.35 3.60 -0.05
C LEU A 15 2.45 2.56 -0.33
N PHE A 16 2.42 1.43 0.37
CA PHE A 16 3.34 0.32 0.13
C PHE A 16 2.63 -0.77 -0.66
N LEU A 17 3.15 -1.08 -1.85
CA LEU A 17 2.63 -2.14 -2.70
C LEU A 17 3.45 -3.41 -2.52
N THR A 18 2.72 -4.51 -2.32
CA THR A 18 3.27 -5.86 -2.15
C THR A 18 2.40 -6.86 -2.91
N GLY A 19 2.91 -8.07 -3.13
CA GLY A 19 2.24 -9.12 -3.91
C GLY A 19 2.61 -9.11 -5.40
N GLY A 20 2.23 -10.14 -6.15
CA GLY A 20 2.70 -10.32 -7.53
C GLY A 20 2.31 -9.17 -8.48
N ALA A 21 1.11 -8.62 -8.32
CA ALA A 21 0.64 -7.51 -9.16
C ALA A 21 1.43 -6.20 -8.93
N SER A 22 2.10 -6.04 -7.78
CA SER A 22 2.87 -4.82 -7.49
C SER A 22 4.15 -4.71 -8.32
N ALA A 23 4.53 -5.73 -9.09
CA ALA A 23 5.65 -5.66 -10.03
C ALA A 23 5.32 -4.86 -11.30
N ASN A 24 4.04 -4.63 -11.61
CA ASN A 24 3.63 -3.91 -12.82
C ASN A 24 3.71 -2.38 -12.62
N PRO A 25 4.55 -1.64 -13.37
CA PRO A 25 4.72 -0.20 -13.22
C PRO A 25 3.44 0.62 -13.49
N ASP A 26 2.59 0.17 -14.43
CA ASP A 26 1.34 0.85 -14.74
C ASP A 26 0.36 0.75 -13.57
N LEU A 27 0.28 -0.43 -12.95
CA LEU A 27 -0.53 -0.60 -11.73
C LEU A 27 0.00 0.24 -10.57
N GLN A 28 1.32 0.34 -10.42
CA GLN A 28 1.93 1.22 -9.41
C GLN A 28 1.51 2.68 -9.60
N ARG A 29 1.51 3.17 -10.85
CA ARG A 29 1.08 4.54 -11.18
C ARG A 29 -0.42 4.74 -10.95
N ILE A 30 -1.24 3.82 -11.44
CA ILE A 30 -2.70 3.89 -11.26
C ILE A 30 -3.04 3.95 -9.77
N LEU A 31 -2.45 3.07 -8.95
CA LEU A 31 -2.69 3.07 -7.51
C LEU A 31 -2.15 4.34 -6.83
N CYS A 32 -0.99 4.85 -7.27
CA CYS A 32 -0.45 6.13 -6.80
C CYS A 32 -1.46 7.28 -6.98
N ASP A 33 -2.01 7.39 -8.20
CA ASP A 33 -2.95 8.45 -8.55
C ASP A 33 -4.32 8.25 -7.88
N VAL A 34 -4.84 7.02 -7.82
CA VAL A 34 -6.12 6.68 -7.16
C VAL A 34 -6.10 7.02 -5.67
N PHE A 35 -5.00 6.72 -4.98
CA PHE A 35 -4.87 6.99 -3.54
C PHE A 35 -4.34 8.39 -3.22
N ALA A 36 -3.84 9.12 -4.23
CA ALA A 36 -3.16 10.41 -4.10
C ALA A 36 -2.01 10.36 -3.08
N MET A 37 -1.18 9.30 -3.13
CA MET A 37 -0.08 9.08 -2.19
C MET A 37 1.18 8.66 -2.92
N ASP A 38 2.33 9.03 -2.36
CA ASP A 38 3.61 8.46 -2.77
C ASP A 38 3.59 6.94 -2.65
N THR A 39 3.97 6.26 -3.72
CA THR A 39 3.93 4.80 -3.80
C THR A 39 5.33 4.21 -3.71
N TYR A 40 5.45 3.16 -2.91
CA TYR A 40 6.68 2.46 -2.61
C TYR A 40 6.51 0.95 -2.82
N ILE A 41 7.59 0.27 -3.17
CA ILE A 41 7.64 -1.20 -3.21
C ILE A 41 8.68 -1.71 -2.21
N LEU A 42 8.38 -2.86 -1.62
CA LEU A 42 9.37 -3.69 -0.96
C LEU A 42 9.71 -4.83 -1.91
N ASN A 43 10.94 -4.85 -2.42
CA ASN A 43 11.40 -5.93 -3.31
C ASN A 43 11.85 -7.14 -2.49
N VAL A 44 10.96 -7.66 -1.65
CA VAL A 44 11.21 -8.87 -0.86
C VAL A 44 10.02 -9.83 -1.01
N PRO A 45 10.19 -10.96 -1.72
CA PRO A 45 9.22 -12.04 -1.67
C PRO A 45 9.12 -12.58 -0.24
N ASP A 46 7.98 -13.18 0.11
CA ASP A 46 7.75 -13.79 1.43
C ASP A 46 7.88 -12.84 2.62
N SER A 47 7.35 -11.62 2.48
CA SER A 47 7.41 -10.56 3.51
C SER A 47 6.92 -10.97 4.90
N ALA A 48 5.94 -11.87 4.97
CA ALA A 48 5.46 -12.44 6.23
C ALA A 48 6.53 -13.31 6.92
N ALA A 49 7.22 -14.17 6.17
CA ALA A 49 8.30 -15.00 6.69
C ALA A 49 9.50 -14.14 7.12
N LEU A 50 9.86 -13.13 6.32
CA LEU A 50 10.89 -12.16 6.69
C LEU A 50 10.53 -11.44 8.00
N GLY A 51 9.30 -10.96 8.13
CA GLY A 51 8.82 -10.31 9.36
C GLY A 51 8.92 -11.22 10.58
N GLY A 52 8.55 -12.50 10.44
CA GLY A 52 8.71 -13.50 11.50
C GLY A 52 10.16 -13.71 11.91
N ALA A 53 11.07 -13.84 10.93
CA ALA A 53 12.51 -13.97 11.19
C ALA A 53 13.09 -12.71 11.86
N MET A 54 12.66 -11.52 11.44
CA MET A 54 13.07 -10.25 12.03
C MET A 54 12.62 -10.13 13.50
N LEU A 55 11.40 -10.55 13.82
CA LEU A 55 10.88 -10.60 15.18
C LEU A 55 11.65 -11.60 16.05
N ALA A 56 11.87 -12.81 15.55
CA ALA A 56 12.64 -13.84 16.25
C ALA A 56 14.06 -13.37 16.57
N ARG A 57 14.74 -12.75 15.59
CA ARG A 57 16.06 -12.15 15.76
C ARG A 57 16.05 -11.04 16.81
N TYR A 58 15.08 -10.13 16.75
CA TYR A 58 15.00 -9.02 17.70
C TYR A 58 14.77 -9.52 19.13
N ALA A 59 13.87 -10.50 19.32
CA ALA A 59 13.62 -11.10 20.62
C ALA A 59 14.85 -11.86 21.15
N TYR A 60 15.57 -12.58 20.29
CA TYR A 60 16.75 -13.34 20.67
C TYR A 60 17.91 -12.44 21.13
N TYR A 61 18.20 -11.36 20.39
CA TYR A 61 19.30 -10.45 20.72
C TYR A 61 18.94 -9.39 21.75
N ALA A 62 17.64 -9.19 22.05
CA ALA A 62 17.11 -8.24 23.02
C ALA A 62 17.86 -6.89 23.04
N PRO A 63 18.01 -6.21 21.88
CA PRO A 63 18.77 -4.99 21.80
C PRO A 63 18.11 -3.88 22.63
N SER A 64 18.90 -2.91 23.09
CA SER A 64 18.38 -1.74 23.82
C SER A 64 17.65 -0.74 22.93
N SER A 65 17.93 -0.75 21.62
CA SER A 65 17.25 0.06 20.62
C SER A 65 15.85 -0.47 20.33
N SER A 66 14.91 0.41 19.95
CA SER A 66 13.59 -0.02 19.51
C SER A 66 13.64 -0.91 18.26
N TYR A 67 12.60 -1.72 18.03
CA TYR A 67 12.48 -2.56 16.83
C TYR A 67 12.65 -1.75 15.54
N SER A 68 12.03 -0.57 15.48
CA SER A 68 12.10 0.33 14.34
C SER A 68 13.52 0.83 14.08
N ASP A 69 14.27 1.17 15.14
CA ASP A 69 15.66 1.61 15.02
C ASP A 69 16.59 0.48 14.58
N TYR A 70 16.35 -0.72 15.10
CA TYR A 70 17.12 -1.92 14.77
C TYR A 70 16.99 -2.32 13.30
N TYR A 71 15.85 -1.99 12.67
CA TYR A 71 15.56 -2.29 11.25
C TYR A 71 15.37 -1.04 10.38
N LYS A 72 16.05 0.08 10.70
CA LYS A 72 15.95 1.35 9.96
C LYS A 72 16.25 1.24 8.46
N SER A 73 17.16 0.35 8.06
CA SER A 73 17.60 0.20 6.67
C SER A 73 16.83 -0.91 5.96
N THR A 74 15.52 -0.74 5.78
CA THR A 74 14.75 -1.61 4.87
C THR A 74 14.88 -1.07 3.44
N CYS A 75 15.11 -1.97 2.48
CA CYS A 75 15.17 -1.63 1.06
C CYS A 75 13.77 -1.30 0.54
N VAL A 76 13.37 -0.04 0.74
CA VAL A 76 12.12 0.51 0.22
C VAL A 76 12.46 1.42 -0.96
N ALA A 77 11.90 1.13 -2.13
CA ALA A 77 12.06 1.96 -3.31
C ALA A 77 10.78 2.78 -3.55
N LYS A 78 10.92 4.10 -3.69
CA LYS A 78 9.83 4.95 -4.19
C LYS A 78 9.71 4.72 -5.69
N VAL A 79 8.50 4.39 -6.16
CA VAL A 79 8.27 4.01 -7.57
C VAL A 79 7.36 4.98 -8.30
N ALA A 80 6.52 5.74 -7.58
CA ALA A 80 5.66 6.74 -8.20
C ALA A 80 5.33 7.89 -7.23
N GLU A 81 5.07 9.05 -7.84
CA GLU A 81 4.51 10.24 -7.22
C GLU A 81 3.16 10.55 -7.86
N PRO A 82 2.15 10.96 -7.07
CA PRO A 82 0.80 11.09 -7.59
C PRO A 82 0.68 12.28 -8.53
N ASN A 83 0.05 12.07 -9.69
CA ASN A 83 -0.45 13.16 -10.51
C ASN A 83 -1.82 13.60 -9.97
N LEU A 84 -1.87 14.80 -9.37
CA LEU A 84 -3.07 15.30 -8.71
C LEU A 84 -4.23 15.56 -9.67
N ASP A 85 -3.97 15.81 -10.95
CA ASP A 85 -5.04 15.96 -11.96
C ASP A 85 -5.69 14.60 -12.25
N ASN A 86 -4.88 13.53 -12.36
CA ASN A 86 -5.41 12.17 -12.45
C ASN A 86 -6.15 11.76 -11.17
N SER A 87 -5.61 12.12 -10.00
CA SER A 87 -6.28 11.86 -8.71
C SER A 87 -7.67 12.50 -8.63
N ARG A 88 -7.85 13.71 -9.18
CA ARG A 88 -9.17 14.36 -9.26
C ARG A 88 -10.14 13.59 -10.15
N ILE A 89 -9.68 13.10 -11.30
CA ILE A 89 -10.48 12.26 -12.19
C ILE A 89 -10.93 10.99 -11.47
N TYR A 90 -10.00 10.26 -10.85
CA TYR A 90 -10.34 9.06 -10.07
C TYR A 90 -11.28 9.35 -8.90
N ALA A 91 -11.12 10.50 -8.22
CA ALA A 91 -12.00 10.91 -7.14
C ALA A 91 -13.45 11.09 -7.62
N GLN A 92 -13.66 11.68 -8.80
CA GLN A 92 -14.99 11.83 -9.40
C GLN A 92 -15.57 10.47 -9.84
N MET A 93 -14.73 9.58 -10.37
CA MET A 93 -15.16 8.24 -10.81
C MET A 93 -15.57 7.31 -9.65
N LEU A 94 -15.09 7.56 -8.43
CA LEU A 94 -15.39 6.71 -7.27
C LEU A 94 -16.88 6.63 -6.94
N GLU A 95 -17.64 7.70 -7.15
CA GLU A 95 -19.10 7.70 -6.90
C GLU A 95 -19.84 6.81 -7.88
N VAL A 96 -19.47 6.88 -9.16
CA VAL A 96 -20.01 6.02 -10.22
C VAL A 96 -19.66 4.57 -9.94
N PHE A 97 -18.38 4.28 -9.63
CA PHE A 97 -17.92 2.94 -9.28
C PHE A 97 -18.65 2.36 -8.06
N ALA A 98 -18.86 3.15 -7.02
CA ALA A 98 -19.57 2.71 -5.81
C ALA A 98 -21.06 2.44 -6.06
N SER A 99 -21.68 3.21 -6.96
CA SER A 99 -23.07 3.00 -7.36
C SER A 99 -23.22 1.74 -8.20
N LEU A 100 -22.34 1.53 -9.17
CA LEU A 100 -22.29 0.31 -9.98
C LEU A 100 -22.03 -0.92 -9.11
N SER A 101 -21.05 -0.86 -8.20
CA SER A 101 -20.72 -1.96 -7.29
C SER A 101 -21.92 -2.40 -6.43
N ARG A 102 -22.77 -1.44 -5.99
CA ARG A 102 -24.00 -1.74 -5.23
C ARG A 102 -25.14 -2.30 -6.09
N SER A 103 -25.11 -2.05 -7.40
CA SER A 103 -26.11 -2.56 -8.34
C SER A 103 -25.86 -3.99 -8.79
N ILE A 104 -24.67 -4.55 -8.50
CA ILE A 104 -24.35 -5.94 -8.83
C ILE A 104 -25.19 -6.85 -7.92
N PRO A 105 -26.02 -7.75 -8.49
CA PRO A 105 -26.78 -8.72 -7.71
C PRO A 105 -25.84 -9.62 -6.91
N VAL A 106 -26.17 -9.90 -5.65
CA VAL A 106 -25.49 -10.95 -4.90
C VAL A 106 -25.92 -12.28 -5.52
N MET A 107 -24.97 -13.08 -6.01
CA MET A 107 -25.28 -14.44 -6.45
C MET A 107 -25.56 -15.28 -5.20
N ASP A 108 -26.74 -15.90 -5.17
CA ASP A 108 -27.16 -16.88 -4.15
C ASP A 108 -26.24 -18.12 -4.14
#